data_AF-A0A9P7M509-F1
#
_entry.id   AF-A0A9P7M509-F1
#
_cell.length_a   1.000
_cell.length_b   1.000
_cell.length_c   1.000
_cell.angle_alpha   90.00
_cell.angle_beta   90.00
_cell.angle_gamma   90.00
#
_symmetry.space_group_name_H-M   'P 1'
#
loop_
_entity.id
_entity.type
_entity.pdbx_description
1 polymer ?
#
loop_
_entity_poly.entity_id
_entity_poly.type
_entity_poly.pdbx_seq_one_letter_code
_entity_poly.pdbx_strand_id
1 'polypeptide(L)'
;MVKLYIEHTNDTSILDRALPLLVKEHDFWMTNRTVEVEVNGKTHRLNRYAVSNTQPRPESFREDYQMATNSSYYAKSGIIYPERKKLNESERMELYSSFAASAESGMDFSSRWLANPSDSARDVYFPLRSNGPKNVIPVCLNSILYGNEVVISQFFNQTGNSTAASEWMDMADTRSEAIHAVMWNETLFSYFDYNITSSAQNIYTIRDDDSLPSDENTAPPGQQVVFHMGQFYPFWQGAAPAYLKNNPHAVKTVYARVADYLRARPGGVPTTNIQTSTQWDQPNVWPSMMHVLMVGLLKTPPTFGEDDPSYKDVRKTALTLGQRYLDSTFCTWYATGGSTSATPKLQGLTDKEQGIMFEKYSDSAVNRAGSGGEYEVVEGFGWTNGVLIYAADVFGNDLKRPDCGDIKPARPNGEADKRSLSAMELAPGDARRVKKFGRNADK
;
A
#
# COMPACT_ATOMS: atom_id res chain seq x y z
N MET A 1 9.04 12.37 -8.93
CA MET A 1 10.43 11.98 -9.23
C MET A 1 11.23 13.12 -9.84
N VAL A 2 10.83 13.69 -10.99
CA VAL A 2 11.53 14.81 -11.66
C VAL A 2 11.80 15.98 -10.71
N LYS A 3 10.81 16.34 -9.87
CA LYS A 3 10.99 17.38 -8.83
C LYS A 3 12.15 17.09 -7.88
N LEU A 4 12.22 15.88 -7.34
CA LEU A 4 13.30 15.48 -6.42
C LEU A 4 14.67 15.52 -7.12
N TYR A 5 14.74 15.12 -8.39
CA TYR A 5 15.97 15.24 -9.17
C TYR A 5 16.41 16.70 -9.26
N ILE A 6 15.52 17.61 -9.67
CA ILE A 6 15.83 19.04 -9.81
C ILE A 6 16.20 19.67 -8.46
N GLU A 7 15.46 19.37 -7.39
CA GLU A 7 15.75 19.88 -6.05
C GLU A 7 17.14 19.44 -5.54
N HIS A 8 17.61 18.27 -5.96
CA HIS A 8 18.92 17.75 -5.56
C HIS A 8 20.05 18.26 -6.46
N THR A 9 19.85 18.29 -7.79
CA THR A 9 20.92 18.61 -8.75
C THR A 9 20.95 20.08 -9.15
N ASN A 10 19.88 20.83 -8.89
CA ASN A 10 19.58 22.14 -9.47
C ASN A 10 19.60 22.16 -11.01
N ASP A 11 19.55 21.00 -11.67
CA ASP A 11 19.56 20.90 -13.13
C ASP A 11 18.14 20.99 -13.71
N THR A 12 17.74 22.20 -14.10
CA THR A 12 16.45 22.45 -14.75
C THR A 12 16.45 22.12 -16.25
N SER A 13 17.60 21.82 -16.87
CA SER A 13 17.66 21.49 -18.31
C SER A 13 16.90 20.20 -18.65
N ILE A 14 16.72 19.33 -17.65
CA ILE A 14 15.90 18.12 -17.80
C ILE A 14 14.43 18.44 -18.17
N LEU A 15 13.93 19.64 -17.82
CA LEU A 15 12.54 20.03 -18.04
C LEU A 15 12.17 20.10 -19.52
N ASP A 16 13.13 20.41 -20.41
CA ASP A 16 12.92 20.45 -21.86
C ASP A 16 12.39 19.12 -22.40
N ARG A 17 12.83 18.01 -21.82
CA ARG A 17 12.39 16.65 -22.18
C ARG A 17 11.32 16.11 -21.24
N ALA A 18 11.41 16.44 -19.96
CA ALA A 18 10.54 15.86 -18.93
C ALA A 18 9.14 16.48 -18.93
N LEU A 19 9.01 17.81 -19.03
CA LEU A 19 7.72 18.48 -18.88
C LEU A 19 6.67 18.02 -19.90
N PRO A 20 6.98 17.88 -21.21
CA PRO A 20 6.02 17.32 -22.17
C PRO A 20 5.58 15.89 -21.86
N LEU A 21 6.47 15.07 -21.28
CA LEU A 21 6.14 13.70 -20.89
C LEU A 21 5.25 13.65 -19.64
N LEU A 22 5.48 14.53 -18.68
CA LEU A 22 4.63 14.66 -17.49
C LEU A 22 3.21 15.08 -17.86
N VAL A 23 3.07 16.04 -18.77
CA VAL A 23 1.76 16.45 -19.32
C VAL A 23 1.10 15.27 -20.03
N LYS A 24 1.84 14.57 -20.90
CA LYS A 24 1.31 13.41 -21.63
C LYS A 24 0.86 12.26 -20.71
N GLU A 25 1.59 12.01 -19.63
CA GLU A 25 1.20 11.03 -18.61
C GLU A 25 -0.07 11.46 -17.89
N HIS A 26 -0.18 12.73 -17.50
CA HIS A 26 -1.40 13.26 -16.89
C HIS A 26 -2.61 13.18 -17.83
N ASP A 27 -2.44 13.54 -19.10
CA ASP A 27 -3.49 13.42 -20.14
C ASP A 27 -3.99 11.99 -20.28
N PHE A 28 -3.11 10.99 -20.13
CA PHE A 28 -3.51 9.58 -20.12
C PHE A 28 -4.49 9.29 -18.99
N TRP A 29 -4.20 9.75 -17.76
CA TRP A 29 -5.11 9.58 -16.61
C TRP A 29 -6.43 10.30 -16.84
N MET A 30 -6.38 11.55 -17.32
CA MET A 30 -7.58 12.35 -17.55
C MET A 30 -8.47 11.79 -18.66
N THR A 31 -7.88 11.19 -19.68
CA THR A 31 -8.62 10.61 -20.81
C THR A 31 -9.17 9.22 -20.49
N ASN A 32 -8.37 8.37 -19.85
CA ASN A 32 -8.65 6.92 -19.79
C ASN A 32 -9.12 6.43 -18.41
N ARG A 33 -9.01 7.27 -17.38
CA ARG A 33 -9.23 6.86 -15.98
C ARG A 33 -10.19 7.77 -15.21
N THR A 34 -10.73 8.81 -15.84
CA THR A 34 -11.69 9.74 -15.24
C THR A 34 -13.06 9.09 -15.08
N VAL A 35 -13.71 9.38 -13.95
CA VAL A 35 -15.11 9.12 -13.66
C VAL A 35 -15.74 10.38 -13.07
N GLU A 36 -17.06 10.50 -13.23
CA GLU A 36 -17.84 11.58 -12.65
C GLU A 36 -18.75 11.01 -11.56
N VAL A 37 -18.79 11.68 -10.41
CA VAL A 37 -19.68 11.32 -9.30
C VAL A 37 -20.40 12.55 -8.79
N GLU A 38 -21.67 12.41 -8.47
CA GLU A 38 -22.48 13.47 -7.89
C GLU A 38 -22.52 13.31 -6.37
N VAL A 39 -22.05 14.33 -5.64
CA VAL A 39 -22.11 14.38 -4.18
C VAL A 39 -22.65 15.75 -3.78
N ASN A 40 -23.66 15.77 -2.91
CA ASN A 40 -24.32 17.00 -2.45
C ASN A 40 -24.80 17.92 -3.60
N GLY A 41 -25.25 17.34 -4.71
CA GLY A 41 -25.75 18.09 -5.88
C GLY A 41 -24.65 18.76 -6.73
N LYS A 42 -23.36 18.49 -6.48
CA LYS A 42 -22.23 18.91 -7.31
C LYS A 42 -21.60 17.69 -7.96
N THR A 43 -21.38 17.76 -9.29
CA THR A 43 -20.61 16.75 -10.02
C THR A 43 -19.12 16.99 -9.83
N HIS A 44 -18.40 15.94 -9.45
CA HIS A 44 -16.96 15.93 -9.24
C HIS A 44 -16.30 14.96 -10.21
N ARG A 45 -15.16 15.37 -10.79
CA ARG A 45 -14.33 14.55 -11.68
C ARG A 45 -13.12 14.03 -10.92
N LEU A 46 -12.98 12.71 -10.84
CA LEU A 46 -11.90 12.03 -10.15
C LEU A 46 -11.43 10.83 -10.98
N ASN A 47 -10.34 10.19 -10.58
CA ASN A 47 -9.75 9.07 -11.31
C ASN A 47 -9.83 7.76 -10.51
N ARG A 48 -9.88 6.65 -11.24
CA ARG A 48 -9.84 5.28 -10.72
C ARG A 48 -8.80 4.42 -11.46
N TYR A 49 -8.36 3.32 -10.87
CA TYR A 49 -7.59 2.31 -11.60
C TYR A 49 -8.53 1.45 -12.46
N ALA A 50 -8.24 1.30 -13.74
CA ALA A 50 -9.14 0.62 -14.68
C ALA A 50 -8.43 0.19 -15.97
N VAL A 51 -7.96 -1.06 -16.03
CA VAL A 51 -7.18 -1.58 -17.16
C VAL A 51 -8.06 -2.39 -18.11
N SER A 52 -7.99 -2.14 -19.41
CA SER A 52 -8.81 -2.84 -20.43
C SER A 52 -8.27 -4.21 -20.86
N ASN A 53 -7.48 -4.89 -20.02
CA ASN A 53 -6.92 -6.21 -20.32
C ASN A 53 -7.97 -7.32 -20.09
N THR A 54 -8.32 -8.08 -21.12
CA THR A 54 -9.35 -9.13 -21.04
C THR A 54 -8.78 -10.54 -20.98
N GLN A 55 -7.47 -10.68 -20.76
CA GLN A 55 -6.76 -11.96 -20.68
C GLN A 55 -5.98 -12.07 -19.37
N PRO A 56 -5.66 -13.29 -18.89
CA PRO A 56 -4.79 -13.46 -17.74
C PRO A 56 -3.49 -12.66 -17.91
N ARG A 57 -3.00 -12.06 -16.82
CA ARG A 57 -1.71 -11.34 -16.84
C ARG A 57 -0.58 -12.30 -17.25
N PRO A 58 0.30 -11.96 -18.22
CA PRO A 58 1.33 -12.88 -18.69
C PRO A 58 2.28 -13.38 -17.59
N GLU A 59 2.60 -12.54 -16.61
CA GLU A 59 3.50 -12.83 -15.50
C GLU A 59 2.87 -13.73 -14.41
N SER A 60 1.53 -13.76 -14.33
CA SER A 60 0.76 -14.55 -13.36
C SER A 60 -0.38 -15.32 -14.07
N PHE A 61 -0.11 -15.82 -15.27
CA PHE A 61 -1.14 -16.34 -16.19
C PHE A 61 -1.93 -17.48 -15.57
N ARG A 62 -1.22 -18.39 -14.91
CA ARG A 62 -1.81 -19.61 -14.34
C ARG A 62 -2.74 -19.26 -13.18
N GLU A 63 -2.28 -18.38 -12.29
CA GLU A 63 -2.97 -17.91 -11.09
C GLU A 63 -4.29 -17.21 -11.50
N ASP A 64 -4.20 -16.26 -12.42
CA ASP A 64 -5.36 -15.53 -12.94
C ASP A 64 -6.34 -16.48 -13.63
N TYR A 65 -5.86 -17.33 -14.55
CA TYR A 65 -6.68 -18.27 -15.32
C TYR A 65 -7.42 -19.24 -14.40
N GLN A 66 -6.73 -19.85 -13.44
CA GLN A 66 -7.33 -20.81 -12.52
C GLN A 66 -8.31 -20.12 -11.56
N MET A 67 -8.02 -18.91 -11.07
CA MET A 67 -8.96 -18.13 -10.24
C MET A 67 -10.27 -17.87 -10.97
N ALA A 68 -10.21 -17.61 -12.27
CA ALA A 68 -11.37 -17.33 -13.10
C ALA A 68 -12.10 -18.59 -13.63
N THR A 69 -11.42 -19.73 -13.78
CA THR A 69 -11.98 -20.88 -14.52
C THR A 69 -12.19 -22.15 -13.69
N ASN A 70 -11.51 -22.32 -12.56
CA ASN A 70 -11.66 -23.52 -11.77
C ASN A 70 -13.07 -23.63 -11.17
N SER A 71 -13.57 -24.86 -11.07
CA SER A 71 -14.84 -25.17 -10.40
C SER A 71 -14.68 -25.46 -8.90
N SER A 72 -13.45 -25.49 -8.40
CA SER A 72 -13.13 -25.64 -6.97
C SER A 72 -11.88 -24.85 -6.59
N TYR A 73 -11.82 -24.42 -5.34
CA TYR A 73 -10.66 -23.79 -4.73
C TYR A 73 -10.12 -24.64 -3.60
N TYR A 74 -8.81 -24.64 -3.47
CA TYR A 74 -8.08 -25.45 -2.51
C TYR A 74 -7.46 -24.51 -1.47
N ALA A 75 -8.11 -24.40 -0.32
CA ALA A 75 -7.64 -23.55 0.77
C ALA A 75 -6.39 -24.14 1.42
N LYS A 76 -5.60 -23.29 2.09
CA LYS A 76 -4.41 -23.72 2.85
C LYS A 76 -4.75 -24.70 3.97
N SER A 77 -5.96 -24.63 4.50
CA SER A 77 -6.49 -25.58 5.48
C SER A 77 -6.68 -27.01 4.94
N GLY A 78 -6.57 -27.20 3.62
CA GLY A 78 -6.87 -28.46 2.94
C GLY A 78 -8.36 -28.65 2.61
N ILE A 79 -9.22 -27.71 3.01
CA ILE A 79 -10.64 -27.72 2.64
C ILE A 79 -10.77 -27.33 1.16
N ILE A 80 -11.60 -28.08 0.44
CA ILE A 80 -11.94 -27.80 -0.95
C ILE A 80 -13.29 -27.11 -1.00
N TYR A 81 -13.33 -25.88 -1.50
CA TYR A 81 -14.55 -25.12 -1.64
C TYR A 81 -15.07 -25.21 -3.09
N PRO A 82 -16.32 -25.61 -3.31
CA PRO A 82 -16.89 -25.62 -4.65
C PRO A 82 -17.17 -24.20 -5.13
N GLU A 83 -17.14 -24.02 -6.44
CA GLU A 83 -17.59 -22.80 -7.11
C GLU A 83 -19.06 -22.53 -6.78
N ARG A 84 -19.33 -21.34 -6.22
CA ARG A 84 -20.69 -20.86 -5.92
C ARG A 84 -21.43 -20.36 -7.15
N LYS A 85 -20.68 -19.75 -8.09
CA LYS A 85 -21.20 -19.18 -9.33
C LYS A 85 -20.17 -19.38 -10.43
N LYS A 86 -20.60 -20.07 -11.49
CA LYS A 86 -19.83 -20.20 -12.73
C LYS A 86 -19.77 -18.86 -13.45
N LEU A 87 -18.56 -18.37 -13.70
CA LEU A 87 -18.36 -17.14 -14.46
C LEU A 87 -18.57 -17.42 -15.96
N ASN A 88 -19.35 -16.56 -16.61
CA ASN A 88 -19.43 -16.56 -18.07
C ASN A 88 -18.16 -15.93 -18.69
N GLU A 89 -18.07 -15.89 -20.02
CA GLU A 89 -16.89 -15.33 -20.71
C GLU A 89 -16.64 -13.86 -20.37
N SER A 90 -17.67 -13.01 -20.45
CA SER A 90 -17.56 -11.59 -20.12
C SER A 90 -17.17 -11.35 -18.67
N GLU A 91 -17.71 -12.14 -17.73
CA GLU A 91 -17.36 -12.06 -16.31
C GLU A 91 -15.90 -12.48 -16.04
N ARG A 92 -15.37 -13.45 -16.79
CA ARG A 92 -13.95 -13.84 -16.70
C ARG A 92 -13.05 -12.74 -17.26
N MET A 93 -13.40 -12.18 -18.42
CA MET A 93 -12.68 -11.04 -19.01
C MET A 93 -12.64 -9.84 -18.06
N GLU A 94 -13.75 -9.56 -17.41
CA GLU A 94 -13.87 -8.50 -16.41
C GLU A 94 -13.01 -8.78 -15.16
N LEU A 95 -12.95 -10.03 -14.71
CA LEU A 95 -12.10 -10.41 -13.60
C LEU A 95 -10.61 -10.24 -13.93
N TYR A 96 -10.18 -10.64 -15.14
CA TYR A 96 -8.81 -10.41 -15.60
C TYR A 96 -8.47 -8.91 -15.70
N SER A 97 -9.39 -8.11 -16.20
CA SER A 97 -9.29 -6.64 -16.22
C SER A 97 -9.13 -6.08 -14.80
N SER A 98 -9.89 -6.61 -13.84
CA SER A 98 -9.80 -6.22 -12.45
C SER A 98 -8.47 -6.62 -11.80
N PHE A 99 -7.90 -7.79 -12.12
CA PHE A 99 -6.57 -8.17 -11.66
C PHE A 99 -5.49 -7.24 -12.21
N ALA A 100 -5.52 -6.94 -13.50
CA ALA A 100 -4.62 -5.97 -14.10
C ALA A 100 -4.77 -4.56 -13.51
N ALA A 101 -6.00 -4.13 -13.18
CA ALA A 101 -6.24 -2.87 -12.49
C ALA A 101 -5.71 -2.85 -11.04
N SER A 102 -5.65 -4.01 -10.38
CA SER A 102 -5.06 -4.11 -9.04
C SER A 102 -3.54 -3.95 -9.12
N ALA A 103 -2.93 -4.53 -10.15
CA ALA A 103 -1.50 -4.32 -10.43
C ALA A 103 -1.22 -2.85 -10.82
N GLU A 104 -2.08 -2.20 -11.61
CA GLU A 104 -1.98 -0.75 -11.92
C GLU A 104 -2.02 0.12 -10.66
N SER A 105 -2.73 -0.32 -9.61
CA SER A 105 -2.78 0.37 -8.32
C SER A 105 -1.50 0.23 -7.49
N GLY A 106 -0.65 -0.76 -7.82
CA GLY A 106 0.48 -1.19 -7.01
C GLY A 106 0.07 -1.93 -5.73
N MET A 107 -1.19 -2.35 -5.60
CA MET A 107 -1.73 -3.08 -4.44
C MET A 107 -2.42 -4.39 -4.86
N ASP A 108 -1.72 -5.21 -5.65
CA ASP A 108 -2.11 -6.56 -6.08
C ASP A 108 -1.62 -7.61 -5.07
N PHE A 109 -2.45 -8.21 -4.24
CA PHE A 109 -3.85 -7.89 -3.98
C PHE A 109 -4.02 -7.35 -2.56
N SER A 110 -5.16 -6.71 -2.33
CA SER A 110 -5.59 -6.16 -1.04
C SER A 110 -7.10 -6.33 -0.91
N SER A 111 -7.55 -6.58 0.33
CA SER A 111 -8.94 -6.50 0.75
C SER A 111 -9.60 -5.17 0.38
N ARG A 112 -8.82 -4.09 0.28
CA ARG A 112 -9.23 -2.75 -0.15
C ARG A 112 -10.00 -2.75 -1.48
N TRP A 113 -9.72 -3.70 -2.36
CA TRP A 113 -10.35 -3.82 -3.67
C TRP A 113 -11.45 -4.87 -3.75
N LEU A 114 -11.68 -5.63 -2.67
CA LEU A 114 -12.62 -6.74 -2.65
C LEU A 114 -14.01 -6.25 -2.23
N ALA A 115 -15.02 -6.53 -3.05
CA ALA A 115 -16.41 -6.35 -2.65
C ALA A 115 -16.84 -7.35 -1.56
N ASN A 116 -16.15 -8.50 -1.44
CA ASN A 116 -16.34 -9.48 -0.37
C ASN A 116 -15.00 -9.85 0.29
N PRO A 117 -14.46 -9.01 1.18
CA PRO A 117 -13.17 -9.29 1.83
C PRO A 117 -13.21 -10.53 2.73
N SER A 118 -14.40 -11.00 3.14
CA SER A 118 -14.54 -12.18 4.01
C SER A 118 -14.07 -13.49 3.39
N ASP A 119 -14.21 -13.64 2.07
CA ASP A 119 -13.72 -14.83 1.36
C ASP A 119 -12.18 -14.87 1.41
N SER A 120 -11.53 -13.70 1.32
CA SER A 120 -10.07 -13.57 1.42
C SER A 120 -9.54 -13.72 2.84
N ALA A 121 -10.19 -13.10 3.83
CA ALA A 121 -9.79 -13.20 5.23
C ALA A 121 -9.89 -14.63 5.78
N ARG A 122 -10.91 -15.39 5.34
CA ARG A 122 -11.14 -16.77 5.80
C ARG A 122 -10.50 -17.83 4.91
N ASP A 123 -9.86 -17.42 3.81
CA ASP A 123 -9.29 -18.30 2.79
C ASP A 123 -10.30 -19.33 2.25
N VAL A 124 -11.47 -18.85 1.83
CA VAL A 124 -12.61 -19.69 1.41
C VAL A 124 -13.13 -19.32 0.02
N TYR A 125 -13.79 -20.28 -0.64
CA TYR A 125 -14.39 -20.12 -1.97
C TYR A 125 -13.40 -19.60 -3.00
N PHE A 126 -13.45 -18.35 -3.45
CA PHE A 126 -12.49 -17.83 -4.40
C PHE A 126 -12.11 -16.42 -3.95
N PRO A 127 -11.05 -16.28 -3.14
CA PRO A 127 -10.81 -15.10 -2.32
C PRO A 127 -10.62 -13.80 -3.12
N LEU A 128 -10.28 -13.90 -4.41
CA LEU A 128 -10.05 -12.74 -5.28
C LEU A 128 -11.14 -12.53 -6.34
N ARG A 129 -12.21 -13.35 -6.39
CA ARG A 129 -13.26 -13.19 -7.42
C ARG A 129 -14.12 -11.95 -7.24
N SER A 130 -14.14 -11.35 -6.05
CA SER A 130 -14.81 -10.08 -5.79
C SER A 130 -13.92 -8.86 -6.02
N ASN A 131 -12.74 -9.03 -6.60
CA ASN A 131 -11.80 -7.96 -6.86
C ASN A 131 -12.34 -6.97 -7.90
N GLY A 132 -12.34 -5.68 -7.57
CA GLY A 132 -12.86 -4.65 -8.47
C GLY A 132 -12.36 -3.24 -8.16
N PRO A 133 -11.04 -2.95 -8.31
CA PRO A 133 -10.50 -1.59 -8.14
C PRO A 133 -11.21 -0.55 -9.01
N LYS A 134 -11.73 -0.94 -10.18
CA LYS A 134 -12.48 -0.05 -11.07
C LYS A 134 -13.78 0.48 -10.45
N ASN A 135 -14.32 -0.16 -9.42
CA ASN A 135 -15.54 0.32 -8.75
C ASN A 135 -15.21 1.29 -7.62
N VAL A 136 -13.92 1.57 -7.39
CA VAL A 136 -13.43 2.40 -6.31
C VAL A 136 -12.73 3.62 -6.91
N ILE A 137 -13.02 4.80 -6.38
CA ILE A 137 -12.25 6.03 -6.57
C ILE A 137 -11.29 6.10 -5.38
N PRO A 138 -10.00 5.79 -5.57
CA PRO A 138 -9.09 5.70 -4.46
C PRO A 138 -8.53 7.07 -4.12
N VAL A 139 -8.50 7.38 -2.81
CA VAL A 139 -7.94 8.64 -2.30
C VAL A 139 -6.46 8.80 -2.67
N CYS A 140 -5.72 7.69 -2.73
CA CYS A 140 -4.29 7.70 -3.01
C CYS A 140 -3.98 8.16 -4.43
N LEU A 141 -4.68 7.63 -5.45
CA LEU A 141 -4.47 8.02 -6.85
C LEU A 141 -4.75 9.50 -7.06
N ASN A 142 -5.89 9.97 -6.55
CA ASN A 142 -6.29 11.36 -6.74
C ASN A 142 -5.36 12.32 -5.99
N SER A 143 -4.83 11.92 -4.84
CA SER A 143 -3.81 12.71 -4.16
C SER A 143 -2.49 12.76 -4.93
N ILE A 144 -2.06 11.66 -5.58
CA ILE A 144 -0.88 11.64 -6.45
C ILE A 144 -1.08 12.57 -7.65
N LEU A 145 -2.24 12.51 -8.29
CA LEU A 145 -2.57 13.38 -9.43
C LEU A 145 -2.59 14.85 -9.03
N TYR A 146 -3.11 15.18 -7.83
CA TYR A 146 -3.01 16.53 -7.26
C TYR A 146 -1.54 16.97 -7.15
N GLY A 147 -0.70 16.11 -6.56
CA GLY A 147 0.73 16.38 -6.44
C GLY A 147 1.40 16.59 -7.80
N ASN A 148 1.04 15.81 -8.80
CA ASN A 148 1.53 15.96 -10.16
C ASN A 148 1.10 17.30 -10.77
N GLU A 149 -0.16 17.70 -10.62
CA GLU A 149 -0.69 18.97 -11.14
C GLU A 149 0.04 20.18 -10.52
N VAL A 150 0.23 20.18 -9.19
CA VAL A 150 1.01 21.22 -8.49
C VAL A 150 2.45 21.28 -9.00
N VAL A 151 3.09 20.14 -9.21
CA VAL A 151 4.49 20.10 -9.67
C VAL A 151 4.63 20.52 -11.13
N ILE A 152 3.70 20.12 -12.00
CA ILE A 152 3.66 20.56 -13.40
C ILE A 152 3.44 22.07 -13.48
N SER A 153 2.53 22.62 -12.67
CA SER A 153 2.36 24.08 -12.52
C SER A 153 3.67 24.77 -12.15
N GLN A 154 4.39 24.26 -11.14
CA GLN A 154 5.69 24.78 -10.73
C GLN A 154 6.71 24.78 -11.88
N PHE A 155 6.75 23.71 -12.67
CA PHE A 155 7.67 23.62 -13.82
C PHE A 155 7.31 24.57 -14.96
N PHE A 156 6.03 24.76 -15.27
CA PHE A 156 5.62 25.78 -16.24
C PHE A 156 6.00 27.19 -15.79
N ASN A 157 5.89 27.47 -14.50
CA ASN A 157 6.34 28.75 -13.95
C ASN A 157 7.86 28.92 -14.10
N GLN A 158 8.65 27.87 -13.83
CA GLN A 158 10.12 27.87 -14.00
C GLN A 158 10.56 28.05 -15.46
N THR A 159 9.78 27.56 -16.43
CA THR A 159 10.06 27.74 -17.86
C THR A 159 9.45 29.02 -18.44
N GLY A 160 8.86 29.88 -17.60
CA GLY A 160 8.35 31.19 -18.00
C GLY A 160 6.93 31.20 -18.59
N ASN A 161 6.20 30.08 -18.52
CA ASN A 161 4.80 29.99 -18.97
C ASN A 161 3.84 30.13 -17.78
N SER A 162 3.64 31.37 -17.32
CA SER A 162 2.78 31.67 -16.17
C SER A 162 1.30 31.35 -16.41
N THR A 163 0.83 31.45 -17.65
CA THR A 163 -0.56 31.11 -18.01
C THR A 163 -0.83 29.63 -17.78
N ALA A 164 0.01 28.74 -18.35
CA ALA A 164 -0.12 27.31 -18.11
C ALA A 164 0.06 26.98 -16.63
N ALA A 165 1.01 27.64 -15.93
CA ALA A 165 1.18 27.45 -14.50
C ALA A 165 -0.11 27.72 -13.71
N SER A 166 -0.85 28.78 -14.04
CA SER A 166 -2.14 29.09 -13.42
C SER A 166 -3.19 28.01 -13.72
N GLU A 167 -3.33 27.62 -14.98
CA GLU A 167 -4.30 26.58 -15.39
C GLU A 167 -4.06 25.24 -14.68
N TRP A 168 -2.80 24.84 -14.52
CA TRP A 168 -2.43 23.63 -13.79
C TRP A 168 -2.69 23.73 -12.28
N MET A 169 -2.54 24.92 -11.70
CA MET A 169 -2.90 25.14 -10.30
C MET A 169 -4.42 25.08 -10.10
N ASP A 170 -5.21 25.67 -11.01
CA ASP A 170 -6.68 25.62 -10.97
C ASP A 170 -7.19 24.17 -11.05
N MET A 171 -6.53 23.32 -11.87
CA MET A 171 -6.81 21.87 -11.91
C MET A 171 -6.50 21.19 -10.57
N ALA A 172 -5.35 21.50 -9.96
CA ALA A 172 -4.99 20.97 -8.65
C ALA A 172 -6.01 21.39 -7.57
N ASP A 173 -6.39 22.66 -7.52
CA ASP A 173 -7.35 23.17 -6.54
C ASP A 173 -8.73 22.50 -6.72
N THR A 174 -9.20 22.39 -7.96
CA THR A 174 -10.43 21.66 -8.30
C THR A 174 -10.39 20.20 -7.81
N ARG A 175 -9.23 19.53 -7.96
CA ARG A 175 -9.05 18.16 -7.50
C ARG A 175 -9.01 18.06 -5.98
N SER A 176 -8.34 18.99 -5.29
CA SER A 176 -8.34 19.05 -3.82
C SER A 176 -9.75 19.18 -3.27
N GLU A 177 -10.55 20.08 -3.85
CA GLU A 177 -11.97 20.22 -3.51
C GLU A 177 -12.75 18.92 -3.73
N ALA A 178 -12.56 18.26 -4.88
CA ALA A 178 -13.24 17.01 -5.19
C ALA A 178 -12.83 15.87 -4.24
N ILE A 179 -11.54 15.75 -3.90
CA ILE A 179 -11.06 14.77 -2.92
C ILE A 179 -11.73 15.01 -1.57
N HIS A 180 -11.77 16.26 -1.12
CA HIS A 180 -12.40 16.58 0.16
C HIS A 180 -13.91 16.33 0.13
N ALA A 181 -14.62 16.82 -0.88
CA ALA A 181 -16.08 16.67 -0.97
C ALA A 181 -16.55 15.21 -1.04
N VAL A 182 -15.81 14.36 -1.76
CA VAL A 182 -16.22 12.96 -2.02
C VAL A 182 -15.68 12.00 -0.97
N MET A 183 -14.46 12.20 -0.50
CA MET A 183 -13.72 11.18 0.26
C MET A 183 -13.45 11.54 1.71
N TRP A 184 -13.68 12.79 2.15
CA TRP A 184 -13.53 13.16 3.56
C TRP A 184 -14.77 12.78 4.37
N ASN A 185 -14.58 12.28 5.58
CA ASN A 185 -15.65 12.01 6.53
C ASN A 185 -15.41 12.82 7.81
N GLU A 186 -16.26 13.81 8.08
CA GLU A 186 -16.10 14.71 9.23
C GLU A 186 -16.28 13.97 10.57
N THR A 187 -17.21 13.02 10.64
CA THR A 187 -17.53 12.26 11.87
C THR A 187 -16.37 11.36 12.29
N LEU A 188 -15.75 10.68 11.33
CA LEU A 188 -14.62 9.76 11.58
C LEU A 188 -13.26 10.45 11.44
N PHE A 189 -13.27 11.73 11.06
CA PHE A 189 -12.10 12.58 10.89
C PHE A 189 -10.99 11.93 10.01
N SER A 190 -11.41 11.28 8.92
CA SER A 190 -10.53 10.54 8.03
C SER A 190 -11.02 10.57 6.58
N TYR A 191 -10.12 10.29 5.65
CA TYR A 191 -10.48 10.02 4.26
C TYR A 191 -10.88 8.56 4.07
N PHE A 192 -11.76 8.27 3.12
CA PHE A 192 -12.15 6.93 2.71
C PHE A 192 -12.28 6.88 1.19
N ASP A 193 -11.92 5.76 0.59
CA ASP A 193 -12.19 5.56 -0.83
C ASP A 193 -13.70 5.58 -1.12
N TYR A 194 -14.08 6.05 -2.30
CA TYR A 194 -15.49 6.13 -2.71
C TYR A 194 -15.85 4.99 -3.66
N ASN A 195 -16.89 4.24 -3.34
CA ASN A 195 -17.38 3.15 -4.17
C ASN A 195 -18.48 3.65 -5.10
N ILE A 196 -18.23 3.56 -6.40
CA ILE A 196 -19.10 4.07 -7.47
C ILE A 196 -20.36 3.21 -7.57
N THR A 197 -20.28 1.91 -7.27
CA THR A 197 -21.42 1.00 -7.35
C THR A 197 -22.42 1.25 -6.23
N SER A 198 -21.95 1.47 -5.00
CA SER A 198 -22.82 1.80 -3.86
C SER A 198 -23.13 3.30 -3.75
N SER A 199 -22.42 4.15 -4.50
CA SER A 199 -22.45 5.61 -4.35
C SER A 199 -22.23 6.05 -2.91
N ALA A 200 -21.23 5.44 -2.26
CA ALA A 200 -20.91 5.70 -0.85
C ALA A 200 -19.43 5.49 -0.56
N GLN A 201 -18.96 6.11 0.53
CA GLN A 201 -17.63 5.86 1.07
C GLN A 201 -17.51 4.43 1.62
N ASN A 202 -16.36 3.79 1.41
CA ASN A 202 -16.01 2.49 1.98
C ASN A 202 -15.57 2.66 3.44
N ILE A 203 -16.53 2.76 4.36
CA ILE A 203 -16.28 3.09 5.77
C ILE A 203 -16.06 1.85 6.64
N TYR A 204 -16.82 0.79 6.42
CA TYR A 204 -16.83 -0.39 7.28
C TYR A 204 -16.41 -1.65 6.55
N THR A 205 -15.83 -2.57 7.31
CA THR A 205 -15.43 -3.90 6.83
C THR A 205 -15.66 -4.94 7.92
N ILE A 206 -15.39 -6.21 7.61
CA ILE A 206 -15.42 -7.30 8.57
C ILE A 206 -14.49 -7.00 9.76
N ARG A 207 -14.93 -7.37 10.96
CA ARG A 207 -14.13 -7.26 12.17
C ARG A 207 -13.12 -8.41 12.24
N ASP A 208 -11.87 -8.08 12.50
CA ASP A 208 -10.82 -9.06 12.83
C ASP A 208 -10.73 -9.32 14.34
N ASP A 209 -10.16 -10.47 14.69
CA ASP A 209 -10.00 -10.88 16.10
C ASP A 209 -9.04 -9.96 16.88
N ASP A 210 -8.11 -9.31 16.18
CA ASP A 210 -7.10 -8.42 16.74
C ASP A 210 -7.38 -6.93 16.45
N SER A 211 -8.63 -6.62 16.06
CA SER A 211 -9.09 -5.24 15.90
C SER A 211 -8.82 -4.39 17.14
N LEU A 212 -8.40 -3.13 16.91
CA LEU A 212 -8.15 -2.20 18.00
C LEU A 212 -9.47 -1.56 18.46
N PRO A 213 -9.61 -1.13 19.72
CA PRO A 213 -10.79 -0.39 20.17
C PRO A 213 -11.09 0.83 19.28
N SER A 214 -10.04 1.51 18.79
CA SER A 214 -10.15 2.63 17.84
C SER A 214 -10.83 2.25 16.52
N ASP A 215 -10.80 0.98 16.13
CA ASP A 215 -11.41 0.48 14.90
C ASP A 215 -12.89 0.12 15.12
N GLU A 216 -13.29 -0.17 16.36
CA GLU A 216 -14.65 -0.62 16.68
C GLU A 216 -15.58 0.49 17.19
N ASN A 217 -15.04 1.57 17.77
CA ASN A 217 -15.80 2.58 18.53
C ASN A 217 -17.07 3.13 17.84
N THR A 218 -17.08 3.24 16.52
CA THR A 218 -18.21 3.76 15.74
C THR A 218 -18.74 2.74 14.73
N ALA A 219 -18.26 1.50 14.78
CA ALA A 219 -18.61 0.47 13.81
C ALA A 219 -19.91 -0.25 14.20
N PRO A 220 -20.74 -0.68 13.23
CA PRO A 220 -21.86 -1.58 13.49
C PRO A 220 -21.40 -2.91 14.11
N PRO A 221 -22.29 -3.63 14.83
CA PRO A 221 -21.96 -4.93 15.41
C PRO A 221 -21.38 -5.91 14.39
N GLY A 222 -20.23 -6.50 14.70
CA GLY A 222 -19.53 -7.46 13.82
C GLY A 222 -18.70 -6.81 12.70
N GLN A 223 -18.58 -5.48 12.70
CA GLN A 223 -17.77 -4.72 11.74
C GLN A 223 -16.71 -3.89 12.47
N GLN A 224 -15.78 -3.34 11.70
CA GLN A 224 -14.81 -2.35 12.12
C GLN A 224 -14.73 -1.22 11.08
N VAL A 225 -14.30 -0.04 11.49
CA VAL A 225 -13.97 1.07 10.60
C VAL A 225 -12.71 0.69 9.82
N VAL A 226 -12.79 0.78 8.49
CA VAL A 226 -11.65 0.50 7.61
C VAL A 226 -10.49 1.43 7.95
N PHE A 227 -9.31 0.85 8.09
CA PHE A 227 -8.03 1.54 8.03
C PHE A 227 -7.33 1.11 6.76
N HIS A 228 -6.79 2.08 6.00
CA HIS A 228 -5.81 1.78 4.97
C HIS A 228 -4.85 2.94 4.78
N MET A 229 -3.61 2.65 4.42
CA MET A 229 -2.55 3.67 4.30
C MET A 229 -2.85 4.76 3.24
N GLY A 230 -3.72 4.45 2.27
CA GLY A 230 -4.22 5.43 1.31
C GLY A 230 -4.80 6.71 1.96
N GLN A 231 -5.43 6.60 3.13
CA GLN A 231 -6.12 7.71 3.82
C GLN A 231 -5.19 8.91 4.13
N PHE A 232 -3.87 8.70 4.16
CA PHE A 232 -2.87 9.70 4.51
C PHE A 232 -2.22 10.38 3.30
N TYR A 233 -2.51 9.90 2.09
CA TYR A 233 -1.96 10.48 0.85
C TYR A 233 -2.32 11.97 0.66
N PRO A 234 -3.50 12.48 1.07
CA PRO A 234 -3.80 13.91 1.00
C PRO A 234 -2.84 14.77 1.85
N PHE A 235 -2.29 14.25 2.95
CA PHE A 235 -1.30 14.95 3.78
C PHE A 235 0.11 14.82 3.19
N TRP A 236 0.43 13.64 2.64
CA TRP A 236 1.70 13.43 1.93
C TRP A 236 1.82 14.32 0.68
N GLN A 237 0.79 14.40 -0.15
CA GLN A 237 0.81 15.18 -1.39
C GLN A 237 0.37 16.64 -1.18
N GLY A 238 -0.24 16.96 -0.04
CA GLY A 238 -0.75 18.30 0.27
C GLY A 238 -2.14 18.57 -0.32
N ALA A 239 -2.87 17.56 -0.77
CA ALA A 239 -4.22 17.69 -1.33
C ALA A 239 -5.30 17.98 -0.27
N ALA A 240 -5.02 17.79 1.03
CA ALA A 240 -5.96 18.14 2.09
C ALA A 240 -6.14 19.67 2.20
N PRO A 241 -7.35 20.18 2.52
CA PRO A 241 -7.59 21.60 2.78
C PRO A 241 -6.66 22.18 3.85
N ALA A 242 -6.33 23.47 3.72
CA ALA A 242 -5.36 24.14 4.59
C ALA A 242 -5.73 24.04 6.09
N TYR A 243 -7.01 24.13 6.44
CA TYR A 243 -7.46 24.03 7.84
C TYR A 243 -7.23 22.63 8.46
N LEU A 244 -7.03 21.59 7.63
CA LEU A 244 -6.61 20.26 8.07
C LEU A 244 -5.08 20.14 8.04
N LYS A 245 -4.45 20.27 6.87
CA LYS A 245 -3.00 20.00 6.72
C LYS A 245 -2.09 20.99 7.45
N ASN A 246 -2.55 22.23 7.64
CA ASN A 246 -1.80 23.26 8.34
C ASN A 246 -2.21 23.42 9.80
N ASN A 247 -3.08 22.57 10.35
CA ASN A 247 -3.46 22.63 11.76
C ASN A 247 -2.88 21.42 12.48
N PRO A 248 -1.85 21.58 13.34
CA PRO A 248 -1.25 20.47 14.06
C PRO A 248 -2.24 19.64 14.88
N HIS A 249 -3.27 20.26 15.45
CA HIS A 249 -4.32 19.54 16.17
C HIS A 249 -5.14 18.65 15.24
N ALA A 250 -5.54 19.17 14.08
CA ALA A 250 -6.25 18.38 13.07
C ALA A 250 -5.38 17.22 12.56
N VAL A 251 -4.11 17.48 12.21
CA VAL A 251 -3.20 16.41 11.76
C VAL A 251 -3.02 15.35 12.85
N LYS A 252 -2.82 15.76 14.11
CA LYS A 252 -2.75 14.81 15.24
C LYS A 252 -3.98 13.91 15.31
N THR A 253 -5.18 14.48 15.15
CA THR A 253 -6.44 13.71 15.18
C THR A 253 -6.54 12.74 14.00
N VAL A 254 -6.20 13.17 12.78
CA VAL A 254 -6.19 12.29 11.59
C VAL A 254 -5.24 11.10 11.78
N TYR A 255 -4.06 11.34 12.37
CA TYR A 255 -3.05 10.32 12.60
C TYR A 255 -3.22 9.56 13.93
N ALA A 256 -4.32 9.75 14.66
CA ALA A 256 -4.54 9.10 15.95
C ALA A 256 -4.49 7.57 15.84
N ARG A 257 -5.15 7.00 14.81
CA ARG A 257 -5.13 5.55 14.55
C ARG A 257 -3.74 5.03 14.17
N VAL A 258 -2.93 5.83 13.47
CA VAL A 258 -1.52 5.50 13.20
C VAL A 258 -0.75 5.37 14.51
N ALA A 259 -0.96 6.30 15.45
CA ALA A 259 -0.34 6.23 16.76
C ALA A 259 -0.86 5.04 17.59
N ASP A 260 -2.13 4.66 17.46
CA ASP A 260 -2.69 3.43 18.06
C ASP A 260 -2.02 2.17 17.52
N TYR A 261 -1.87 2.03 16.19
CA TYR A 261 -1.15 0.91 15.61
C TYR A 261 0.32 0.86 16.05
N LEU A 262 1.02 1.99 16.10
CA LEU A 262 2.42 2.01 16.58
C LEU A 262 2.58 1.56 18.04
N ARG A 263 1.55 1.77 18.87
CA ARG A 263 1.50 1.28 20.25
C ARG A 263 1.18 -0.20 20.31
N ALA A 264 0.21 -0.66 19.52
CA ALA A 264 -0.28 -2.04 19.55
C ALA A 264 0.61 -3.02 18.76
N ARG A 265 1.33 -2.53 17.75
CA ARG A 265 2.05 -3.33 16.76
C ARG A 265 3.54 -3.00 16.79
N PRO A 266 4.38 -3.92 17.32
CA PRO A 266 5.79 -3.64 17.51
C PRO A 266 6.60 -3.62 16.21
N GLY A 267 6.08 -4.10 15.08
CA GLY A 267 6.80 -4.14 13.79
C GLY A 267 6.50 -2.99 12.83
N GLY A 268 5.45 -2.20 13.08
CA GLY A 268 5.06 -1.08 12.22
C GLY A 268 3.56 -0.96 12.03
N VAL A 269 3.16 -0.15 11.08
CA VAL A 269 1.75 0.10 10.76
C VAL A 269 1.38 -0.73 9.51
N PRO A 270 0.40 -1.64 9.60
CA PRO A 270 0.04 -2.49 8.48
C PRO A 270 -0.66 -1.69 7.35
N THR A 271 -0.66 -2.25 6.13
CA THR A 271 -1.28 -1.58 4.96
C THR A 271 -2.78 -1.34 5.15
N THR A 272 -3.48 -2.32 5.73
CA THR A 272 -4.89 -2.26 6.11
C THR A 272 -5.05 -2.83 7.51
N ASN A 273 -6.26 -2.75 8.09
CA ASN A 273 -6.60 -3.45 9.32
C ASN A 273 -7.36 -4.75 9.09
N ILE A 274 -7.16 -5.40 7.94
CA ILE A 274 -7.80 -6.68 7.62
C ILE A 274 -6.71 -7.72 7.38
N GLN A 275 -6.80 -8.84 8.07
CA GLN A 275 -5.95 -10.00 7.90
C GLN A 275 -6.46 -10.85 6.77
N THR A 276 -5.70 -10.89 5.67
CA THR A 276 -5.99 -11.78 4.55
C THR A 276 -4.75 -12.56 4.12
N SER A 277 -4.92 -13.48 3.18
CA SER A 277 -3.79 -14.15 2.53
C SER A 277 -3.07 -13.28 1.49
N THR A 278 -3.58 -12.07 1.23
CA THR A 278 -2.99 -11.13 0.26
C THR A 278 -1.86 -10.31 0.88
N GLN A 279 -1.02 -9.71 0.04
CA GLN A 279 0.21 -9.08 0.50
C GLN A 279 0.05 -7.61 0.93
N TRP A 280 -0.98 -6.92 0.42
CA TRP A 280 -1.26 -5.51 0.75
C TRP A 280 -2.34 -5.38 1.82
N ASP A 281 -2.25 -6.24 2.83
CA ASP A 281 -3.16 -6.34 3.97
C ASP A 281 -2.36 -6.64 5.24
N GLN A 282 -3.01 -6.53 6.41
CA GLN A 282 -2.42 -6.95 7.68
C GLN A 282 -2.02 -8.45 7.58
N PRO A 283 -0.84 -8.88 8.11
CA PRO A 283 0.11 -8.17 8.96
C PRO A 283 1.23 -7.43 8.23
N ASN A 284 1.11 -7.16 6.92
CA ASN A 284 2.23 -6.63 6.15
C ASN A 284 2.41 -5.12 6.31
N VAL A 285 3.65 -4.73 6.61
CA VAL A 285 4.15 -3.36 6.68
C VAL A 285 5.04 -3.13 5.45
N TRP A 286 4.64 -2.18 4.61
CA TRP A 286 5.38 -1.84 3.40
C TRP A 286 6.22 -0.56 3.59
N PRO A 287 7.51 -0.57 3.22
CA PRO A 287 8.39 0.60 3.32
C PRO A 287 7.81 1.87 2.72
N SER A 288 7.23 1.77 1.52
CA SER A 288 6.60 2.90 0.83
C SER A 288 5.47 3.54 1.63
N MET A 289 4.66 2.73 2.32
CA MET A 289 3.56 3.22 3.16
C MET A 289 4.07 3.91 4.43
N MET A 290 5.13 3.38 5.05
CA MET A 290 5.79 4.04 6.18
C MET A 290 6.35 5.40 5.78
N HIS A 291 6.96 5.51 4.59
CA HIS A 291 7.43 6.79 4.06
C HIS A 291 6.31 7.81 3.86
N VAL A 292 5.17 7.41 3.29
CA VAL A 292 3.99 8.29 3.12
C VAL A 292 3.55 8.88 4.46
N LEU A 293 3.46 8.06 5.52
CA LEU A 293 3.08 8.53 6.85
C LEU A 293 4.11 9.52 7.42
N MET A 294 5.41 9.18 7.34
CA MET A 294 6.48 10.04 7.83
C MET A 294 6.43 11.41 7.16
N VAL A 295 6.44 11.46 5.82
CA VAL A 295 6.41 12.73 5.09
C VAL A 295 5.13 13.51 5.34
N GLY A 296 3.98 12.83 5.41
CA GLY A 296 2.69 13.49 5.68
C GLY A 296 2.66 14.23 7.01
N LEU A 297 3.22 13.64 8.08
CA LEU A 297 3.38 14.29 9.38
C LEU A 297 4.45 15.40 9.36
N LEU A 298 5.56 15.18 8.65
CA LEU A 298 6.66 16.14 8.57
C LEU A 298 6.28 17.42 7.83
N LYS A 299 5.33 17.35 6.90
CA LYS A 299 4.80 18.49 6.14
C LYS A 299 3.90 19.42 6.96
N THR A 300 3.49 19.02 8.17
CA THR A 300 2.69 19.89 9.03
C THR A 300 3.54 21.09 9.50
N PRO A 301 3.10 22.33 9.23
CA PRO A 301 3.79 23.52 9.73
C PRO A 301 3.50 23.73 11.24
N PRO A 302 4.41 24.40 11.98
CA PRO A 302 4.19 24.81 13.37
C PRO A 302 3.27 26.04 13.45
N THR A 303 2.04 25.93 12.95
CA THR A 303 1.11 27.07 12.78
C THR A 303 0.84 27.83 14.06
N PHE A 304 0.87 27.16 15.22
CA PHE A 304 0.69 27.76 16.55
C PHE A 304 2.00 27.80 17.36
N GLY A 305 3.15 27.75 16.68
CA GLY A 305 4.48 27.69 17.29
C GLY A 305 5.00 26.27 17.49
N GLU A 306 6.33 26.14 17.58
CA GLU A 306 7.00 24.86 17.80
C GLU A 306 6.70 24.26 19.18
N ASP A 307 6.26 25.10 20.12
CA ASP A 307 5.88 24.70 21.46
C ASP A 307 4.48 24.11 21.59
N ASP A 308 3.65 24.22 20.55
CA ASP A 308 2.30 23.65 20.53
C ASP A 308 2.33 22.13 20.83
N PRO A 309 1.56 21.65 21.83
CA PRO A 309 1.55 20.23 22.18
C PRO A 309 1.14 19.33 21.02
N SER A 310 0.22 19.76 20.16
CA SER A 310 -0.22 18.93 19.03
C SER A 310 0.88 18.84 17.96
N TYR A 311 1.60 19.93 17.69
CA TYR A 311 2.77 19.93 16.82
C TYR A 311 3.86 19.00 17.34
N LYS A 312 4.20 19.08 18.64
CA LYS A 312 5.17 18.18 19.27
C LYS A 312 4.76 16.71 19.13
N ASP A 313 3.47 16.39 19.31
CA ASP A 313 2.96 15.03 19.12
C ASP A 313 3.02 14.56 17.67
N VAL A 314 2.72 15.42 16.70
CA VAL A 314 2.87 15.14 15.26
C VAL A 314 4.32 14.81 14.93
N ARG A 315 5.27 15.63 15.40
CA ARG A 315 6.71 15.40 15.20
C ARG A 315 7.19 14.12 15.88
N LYS A 316 6.74 13.87 17.10
CA LYS A 316 7.05 12.64 17.85
C LYS A 316 6.51 11.39 17.15
N THR A 317 5.31 11.46 16.58
CA THR A 317 4.73 10.35 15.81
C THR A 317 5.54 10.07 14.55
N ALA A 318 5.99 11.11 13.84
CA ALA A 318 6.87 10.97 12.67
C ALA A 318 8.20 10.29 13.04
N LEU A 319 8.84 10.73 14.14
CA LEU A 319 10.06 10.09 14.64
C LEU A 319 9.81 8.64 15.07
N THR A 320 8.67 8.35 15.70
CA THR A 320 8.32 6.99 16.13
C THR A 320 8.16 6.06 14.93
N LEU A 321 7.59 6.53 13.82
CA LEU A 321 7.54 5.78 12.56
C LEU A 321 8.94 5.49 12.03
N GLY A 322 9.81 6.51 12.00
CA GLY A 322 11.20 6.37 11.56
C GLY A 322 11.98 5.36 12.41
N GLN A 323 11.89 5.48 13.73
CA GLN A 323 12.52 4.55 14.66
C GLN A 323 11.98 3.13 14.48
N ARG A 324 10.65 2.96 14.42
CA ARG A 324 10.02 1.65 14.25
C ARG A 324 10.44 0.98 12.95
N TYR A 325 10.55 1.75 11.86
CA TYR A 325 11.03 1.25 10.58
C TYR A 325 12.51 0.84 10.61
N LEU A 326 13.36 1.66 11.26
CA LEU A 326 14.76 1.32 11.51
C LEU A 326 14.89 0.03 12.35
N ASP A 327 14.12 -0.10 13.43
CA ASP A 327 14.11 -1.28 14.30
C ASP A 327 13.75 -2.53 13.48
N SER A 328 12.66 -2.47 12.71
CA SER A 328 12.18 -3.60 11.93
C SER A 328 13.17 -4.06 10.86
N THR A 329 13.78 -3.12 10.15
CA THR A 329 14.77 -3.43 9.11
C THR A 329 16.07 -3.97 9.71
N PHE A 330 16.60 -3.30 10.74
CA PHE A 330 17.85 -3.68 11.39
C PHE A 330 17.75 -5.02 12.12
N CYS A 331 16.70 -5.24 12.92
CA CYS A 331 16.58 -6.46 13.70
C CYS A 331 16.29 -7.69 12.84
N THR A 332 15.57 -7.51 11.73
CA THR A 332 15.38 -8.58 10.74
C THR A 332 16.68 -8.90 10.01
N TRP A 333 17.43 -7.87 9.58
CA TRP A 333 18.77 -8.05 8.98
C TRP A 333 19.72 -8.75 9.95
N TYR A 334 19.71 -8.36 11.22
CA TYR A 334 20.54 -8.98 12.26
C TYR A 334 20.13 -10.44 12.52
N ALA A 335 18.83 -10.73 12.63
CA ALA A 335 18.31 -12.09 12.83
C ALA A 335 18.70 -13.06 11.72
N THR A 336 18.91 -12.55 10.50
CA THR A 336 19.26 -13.32 9.29
C THR A 336 20.77 -13.32 8.99
N GLY A 337 21.61 -12.91 9.95
CA GLY A 337 23.07 -13.02 9.87
C GLY A 337 23.83 -11.73 9.63
N GLY A 338 23.13 -10.59 9.64
CA GLY A 338 23.75 -9.29 9.61
C GLY A 338 24.75 -9.13 10.74
N SER A 339 25.91 -8.54 10.46
CA SER A 339 26.89 -8.24 11.51
C SER A 339 27.79 -7.08 11.14
N THR A 340 28.27 -6.39 12.16
CA THR A 340 29.31 -5.36 12.09
C THR A 340 30.27 -5.55 13.27
N SER A 341 31.35 -4.77 13.33
CA SER A 341 32.23 -4.75 14.51
C SER A 341 31.48 -4.36 15.79
N ALA A 342 30.45 -3.51 15.68
CA ALA A 342 29.63 -3.09 16.81
C ALA A 342 28.45 -4.03 17.11
N THR A 343 28.00 -4.82 16.13
CA THR A 343 26.91 -5.79 16.24
C THR A 343 27.42 -7.18 15.82
N PRO A 344 28.07 -7.93 16.74
CA PRO A 344 28.62 -9.25 16.43
C PRO A 344 27.52 -10.22 15.98
N LYS A 345 27.86 -11.14 15.07
CA LYS A 345 26.93 -12.14 14.52
C LYS A 345 26.31 -13.02 15.62
N LEU A 346 25.02 -13.35 15.48
CA LEU A 346 24.32 -14.25 16.40
C LEU A 346 24.93 -15.65 16.40
N GLN A 347 24.99 -16.27 17.59
CA GLN A 347 25.47 -17.63 17.74
C GLN A 347 24.60 -18.62 16.96
N GLY A 348 25.22 -19.52 16.20
CA GLY A 348 24.52 -20.55 15.42
C GLY A 348 24.31 -20.19 13.94
N LEU A 349 24.75 -19.01 13.51
CA LEU A 349 24.86 -18.62 12.10
C LEU A 349 26.31 -18.79 11.62
N THR A 350 26.47 -19.10 10.33
CA THR A 350 27.77 -19.25 9.67
C THR A 350 28.13 -18.00 8.88
N ASP A 351 29.29 -17.99 8.24
CA ASP A 351 29.71 -16.87 7.37
C ASP A 351 28.88 -16.74 6.08
N LYS A 352 28.04 -17.74 5.77
CA LYS A 352 27.11 -17.70 4.64
C LYS A 352 25.91 -16.79 4.89
N GLU A 353 25.46 -16.69 6.14
CA GLU A 353 24.36 -15.79 6.51
C GLU A 353 24.93 -14.39 6.76
N GLN A 354 24.57 -13.43 5.90
CA GLN A 354 25.12 -12.06 5.91
C GLN A 354 24.07 -10.98 6.23
N GLY A 355 22.85 -11.41 6.57
CA GLY A 355 21.72 -10.54 6.82
C GLY A 355 20.97 -10.19 5.55
N ILE A 356 19.64 -10.17 5.67
CA ILE A 356 18.72 -10.03 4.54
C ILE A 356 17.81 -8.83 4.81
N MET A 357 17.66 -8.00 3.78
CA MET A 357 16.62 -6.97 3.69
C MET A 357 15.47 -7.54 2.87
N PHE A 358 14.22 -7.26 3.25
CA PHE A 358 13.04 -7.82 2.57
C PHE A 358 12.21 -6.73 1.91
N GLU A 359 11.38 -7.11 0.93
CA GLU A 359 10.43 -6.19 0.28
C GLU A 359 9.39 -5.61 1.25
N LYS A 360 9.01 -6.39 2.28
CA LYS A 360 7.95 -6.09 3.25
C LYS A 360 8.24 -6.77 4.59
N TYR A 361 7.69 -6.21 5.66
CA TYR A 361 7.91 -6.62 7.05
C TYR A 361 6.60 -6.98 7.74
N SER A 362 6.65 -7.58 8.92
CA SER A 362 5.43 -7.87 9.71
C SER A 362 5.19 -6.80 10.76
N ASP A 363 3.93 -6.44 10.99
CA ASP A 363 3.49 -5.55 12.08
C ASP A 363 3.63 -6.20 13.47
N SER A 364 3.69 -7.54 13.52
CA SER A 364 3.68 -8.33 14.75
C SER A 364 5.02 -8.40 15.47
N ALA A 365 6.13 -8.10 14.80
CA ALA A 365 7.48 -8.16 15.38
C ALA A 365 8.51 -7.36 14.56
N VAL A 366 9.53 -6.81 15.23
CA VAL A 366 10.64 -6.06 14.60
C VAL A 366 11.67 -6.95 13.89
N ASN A 367 11.60 -8.27 14.03
CA ASN A 367 12.61 -9.19 13.50
C ASN A 367 12.01 -10.18 12.50
N ARG A 368 10.96 -9.78 11.78
CA ARG A 368 10.19 -10.65 10.91
C ARG A 368 9.85 -9.98 9.57
N ALA A 369 10.11 -10.71 8.49
CA ALA A 369 9.62 -10.36 7.16
C ALA A 369 8.08 -10.45 7.09
N GLY A 370 7.46 -9.76 6.14
CA GLY A 370 6.05 -9.95 5.83
C GLY A 370 5.82 -11.28 5.09
N SER A 371 4.61 -11.52 4.61
CA SER A 371 4.25 -12.73 3.87
C SER A 371 3.00 -12.50 3.00
N GLY A 372 2.46 -13.56 2.40
CA GLY A 372 1.22 -13.47 1.60
C GLY A 372 1.44 -12.92 0.20
N GLY A 373 0.39 -12.99 -0.62
CA GLY A 373 0.44 -12.73 -2.05
C GLY A 373 0.61 -14.00 -2.89
N GLU A 374 0.86 -13.80 -4.19
CA GLU A 374 0.98 -14.89 -5.18
C GLU A 374 2.39 -15.48 -5.30
N TYR A 375 3.40 -14.83 -4.69
CA TYR A 375 4.81 -15.24 -4.73
C TYR A 375 5.48 -15.14 -3.35
N GLU A 376 6.67 -15.76 -3.24
CA GLU A 376 7.50 -15.73 -2.04
C GLU A 376 8.18 -14.37 -1.84
N VAL A 377 8.38 -13.98 -0.59
CA VAL A 377 8.96 -12.69 -0.23
C VAL A 377 10.33 -12.49 -0.87
N VAL A 378 10.54 -11.32 -1.49
CA VAL A 378 11.78 -10.99 -2.22
C VAL A 378 12.83 -10.31 -1.31
N GLU A 379 14.10 -10.63 -1.54
CA GLU A 379 15.27 -10.12 -0.82
C GLU A 379 15.92 -8.89 -1.48
N GLY A 380 16.62 -8.04 -0.69
CA GLY A 380 17.46 -6.92 -1.14
C GLY A 380 16.74 -5.61 -1.52
N PHE A 381 15.42 -5.58 -1.40
CA PHE A 381 14.51 -4.72 -2.16
C PHE A 381 14.79 -3.19 -2.19
N GLY A 382 14.65 -2.59 -3.38
CA GLY A 382 15.03 -1.19 -3.65
C GLY A 382 14.34 -0.12 -2.78
N TRP A 383 13.00 -0.16 -2.65
CA TRP A 383 12.30 0.81 -1.78
C TRP A 383 12.66 0.64 -0.30
N THR A 384 13.11 -0.55 0.11
CA THR A 384 13.39 -0.84 1.52
C THR A 384 14.64 -0.08 1.89
N ASN A 385 15.65 -0.22 1.04
CA ASN A 385 16.92 0.48 1.19
C ASN A 385 16.71 2.00 1.08
N GLY A 386 15.90 2.46 0.10
CA GLY A 386 15.62 3.88 -0.10
C GLY A 386 14.92 4.54 1.10
N VAL A 387 13.88 3.90 1.64
CA VAL A 387 13.15 4.43 2.80
C VAL A 387 14.00 4.38 4.07
N LEU A 388 14.88 3.38 4.21
CA LEU A 388 15.78 3.30 5.37
C LEU A 388 16.80 4.43 5.35
N ILE A 389 17.39 4.71 4.19
CA ILE A 389 18.30 5.85 3.99
C ILE A 389 17.56 7.16 4.29
N TYR A 390 16.34 7.32 3.77
CA TYR A 390 15.51 8.48 4.06
C TYR A 390 15.26 8.68 5.56
N ALA A 391 14.88 7.61 6.28
CA ALA A 391 14.64 7.69 7.72
C ALA A 391 15.93 8.07 8.48
N ALA A 392 17.07 7.50 8.10
CA ALA A 392 18.36 7.82 8.71
C ALA A 392 18.80 9.27 8.44
N ASP A 393 18.56 9.78 7.23
CA ASP A 393 18.88 11.17 6.85
C ASP A 393 17.99 12.18 7.62
N VAL A 394 16.68 11.93 7.65
CA VAL A 394 15.71 12.87 8.21
C VAL A 394 15.66 12.85 9.74
N PHE A 395 15.83 11.68 10.36
CA PHE A 395 15.68 11.52 11.81
C PHE A 395 17.01 11.20 12.52
N GLY A 396 18.14 11.14 11.81
CA GLY A 396 19.41 10.59 12.31
C GLY A 396 19.90 11.13 13.65
N ASN A 397 19.65 12.41 13.94
CA ASN A 397 20.04 13.03 15.22
C ASN A 397 19.20 12.55 16.42
N ASP A 398 17.98 12.08 16.16
CA ASP A 398 17.01 11.67 17.18
C ASP A 398 16.78 10.15 17.22
N LEU A 399 17.25 9.43 16.19
CA LEU A 399 17.19 7.97 16.13
C LEU A 399 18.11 7.36 17.19
N LYS A 400 17.63 6.27 17.77
CA LYS A 400 18.38 5.42 18.69
C LYS A 400 18.83 4.16 17.97
N ARG A 401 19.96 3.64 18.42
CA ARG A 401 20.41 2.32 17.99
C ARG A 401 19.31 1.28 18.32
N PRO A 402 18.90 0.44 17.36
CA PRO A 402 17.89 -0.58 17.61
C PRO A 402 18.30 -1.52 18.74
N ASP A 403 17.35 -1.79 19.63
CA ASP A 403 17.43 -2.87 20.61
C ASP A 403 16.54 -4.01 20.12
N CYS A 404 17.17 -5.09 19.67
CA CYS A 404 16.46 -6.25 19.17
C CYS A 404 16.01 -7.20 20.29
N GLY A 405 16.48 -7.01 21.53
CA GLY A 405 16.28 -7.96 22.63
C GLY A 405 16.91 -9.33 22.35
N ASP A 406 16.36 -10.36 23.01
CA ASP A 406 16.83 -11.75 22.88
C ASP A 406 16.37 -12.41 21.57
N ILE A 407 16.92 -11.99 20.43
CA ILE A 407 16.62 -12.60 19.13
C ILE A 407 17.40 -13.89 18.90
N LYS A 408 16.73 -14.88 18.31
CA LYS A 408 17.35 -16.11 17.82
C LYS A 408 17.64 -15.99 16.33
N PRO A 409 18.66 -16.71 15.82
CA PRO A 409 18.87 -16.85 14.39
C PRO A 409 17.59 -17.26 13.64
N ALA A 410 17.14 -16.40 12.74
CA ALA A 410 16.16 -16.79 11.74
C ALA A 410 16.92 -17.55 10.66
N ARG A 411 16.66 -18.86 10.51
CA ARG A 411 17.19 -19.64 9.40
C ARG A 411 16.24 -19.45 8.21
N PRO A 412 16.62 -18.70 7.16
CA PRO A 412 15.77 -18.58 5.97
C PRO A 412 15.55 -19.94 5.30
N ASN A 413 16.49 -20.88 5.50
CA ASN A 413 16.53 -22.21 4.89
C ASN A 413 16.32 -23.37 5.87
N GLY A 414 15.88 -23.11 7.11
CA GLY A 414 15.60 -24.16 8.08
C GLY A 414 14.19 -24.69 7.91
N GLU A 415 14.01 -25.74 7.10
CA GLU A 415 12.71 -26.33 6.74
C GLU A 415 11.63 -25.28 6.63
N ALA A 416 11.57 -24.60 5.46
CA ALA A 416 10.27 -24.20 4.95
C ALA A 416 9.35 -25.39 5.22
N ASP A 417 8.27 -25.17 5.98
CA ASP A 417 7.15 -26.09 5.98
C ASP A 417 7.00 -26.50 4.52
N LYS A 418 7.14 -27.81 4.22
CA LYS A 418 7.11 -28.37 2.86
C LYS A 418 5.74 -28.21 2.18
N ARG A 419 5.03 -27.15 2.55
CA ARG A 419 3.70 -26.71 2.18
C ARG A 419 3.62 -25.18 2.25
N SER A 420 4.53 -24.44 1.62
CA SER A 420 4.07 -23.24 0.90
C SER A 420 3.28 -23.74 -0.31
N LEU A 421 2.08 -24.28 -0.04
CA LEU A 421 1.14 -24.65 -1.08
C LEU A 421 0.78 -23.35 -1.80
N SER A 422 1.22 -23.22 -3.05
CA SER A 422 0.66 -22.27 -4.01
C SER A 422 -0.86 -22.30 -3.86
N ALA A 423 -1.50 -21.13 -3.87
CA ALA A 423 -2.95 -20.98 -3.67
C ALA A 423 -3.82 -21.78 -4.66
N MET A 424 -3.22 -22.47 -5.63
CA MET A 424 -3.87 -23.42 -6.53
C MET A 424 -2.92 -24.56 -6.88
N GLU A 425 -3.01 -25.70 -6.19
CA GLU A 425 -2.46 -26.96 -6.70
C GLU A 425 -3.43 -27.63 -7.69
N LEU A 426 -2.88 -28.25 -8.74
CA LEU A 426 -3.61 -28.97 -9.77
C LEU A 426 -4.24 -30.25 -9.22
N ALA A 427 -5.33 -30.71 -9.85
CA ALA A 427 -5.91 -32.02 -9.55
C ALA A 427 -4.86 -33.14 -9.71
N PRO A 428 -4.90 -34.21 -8.88
CA PRO A 428 -3.92 -35.31 -8.95
C PRO A 428 -3.79 -35.98 -10.33
N GLY A 429 -4.85 -35.92 -11.15
CA GLY A 429 -4.84 -36.39 -12.54
C GLY A 429 -4.02 -35.50 -13.48
N ASP A 430 -4.02 -34.19 -13.26
CA ASP A 430 -3.31 -33.21 -14.09
C ASP A 430 -1.85 -33.07 -13.66
N ALA A 431 -1.58 -33.15 -12.35
CA ALA A 431 -0.22 -33.24 -11.82
C ALA A 431 0.57 -34.43 -12.39
N ARG A 432 -0.10 -35.57 -12.66
CA ARG A 432 0.50 -36.74 -13.33
C ARG A 432 0.83 -36.52 -14.81
N ARG A 433 0.13 -35.61 -15.50
CA ARG A 433 0.36 -35.29 -16.92
C ARG A 433 1.50 -34.30 -17.12
N VAL A 434 1.65 -33.32 -16.23
CA VAL A 434 2.74 -32.33 -16.30
C VAL A 434 4.12 -32.95 -16.01
N LYS A 435 4.20 -33.93 -15.09
CA LYS A 435 5.45 -34.66 -14.79
C LYS A 435 6.02 -35.47 -15.97
N LYS A 436 5.26 -35.67 -17.05
CA LYS A 436 5.72 -36.40 -18.25
C LYS A 436 6.42 -35.52 -19.29
N PHE A 437 6.36 -34.19 -19.18
CA PHE A 437 6.99 -33.29 -20.15
C PHE A 437 8.45 -32.90 -19.83
N GLY A 438 8.95 -33.20 -18.62
CA GLY A 438 10.30 -32.81 -18.18
C GLY A 438 11.37 -33.91 -18.22
N ARG A 439 11.20 -34.99 -19.00
CA ARG A 439 12.14 -36.15 -18.95
C ARG A 439 12.61 -36.73 -20.28
N ASN A 440 12.42 -36.04 -21.41
CA ASN A 440 12.95 -36.47 -22.71
C ASN A 440 13.71 -35.34 -23.43
N ALA A 441 14.67 -34.73 -22.75
CA ALA A 441 15.72 -33.94 -23.38
C ALA A 441 17.05 -34.34 -22.73
N ASP A 442 17.50 -35.55 -23.05
CA ASP A 442 18.89 -36.04 -22.97
C ASP A 442 18.89 -37.49 -23.45
N LYS A 443 18.95 -37.65 -24.78
CA LYS A 443 19.57 -38.77 -25.50
C LYS A 443 19.75 -38.41 -26.96
#